data_AF-A0A382Z8N1-F1
#
_entry.id   AF-A0A382Z8N1-F1
#
_cell.length_a   1.000
_cell.length_b   1.000
_cell.length_c   1.000
_cell.angle_alpha   90.00
_cell.angle_beta   90.00
_cell.angle_gamma   90.00
#
_symmetry.space_group_name_H-M   'P 1'
#
loop_
_entity.id
_entity.type
_entity.pdbx_description
1 polymer ?
#
loop_
_entity_poly.entity_id
_entity_poly.type
_entity_poly.pdbx_seq_one_letter_code
_entity_poly.pdbx_strand_id
1 'polypeptide(L)'
;MDCESKWGSADRLQPYHHEMFTNEALISIYRKIVKLLKKYDMCATFAFVMAMTLNEQERQRFAPLFNLQSESSKDWLSHFRVFESSGELNGWFEPELLNIVRQYPQHEIACHSFCHSPMTDDVLSSEQACIELDAALKIAKTKNIKLRTFIFPRNGVGNRESLFKKGFIGYRN
;
A
#
# COMPACT_ATOMS: atom_id res chain seq x y z
N MET A 1 -3.99 7.23 -8.59
CA MET A 1 -2.80 6.43 -8.93
C MET A 1 -2.56 5.47 -7.81
N ASP A 2 -2.34 4.22 -8.17
CA ASP A 2 -2.22 3.12 -7.22
C ASP A 2 -0.73 2.86 -6.98
N CYS A 3 -0.29 3.12 -5.75
CA CYS A 3 1.11 3.12 -5.33
C CYS A 3 1.41 1.79 -4.65
N GLU A 4 1.59 0.75 -5.46
CA GLU A 4 1.64 -0.65 -5.02
C GLU A 4 2.99 -1.34 -5.24
N SER A 5 3.72 -1.02 -6.31
CA SER A 5 4.97 -1.71 -6.66
C SER A 5 4.79 -3.25 -6.68
N LYS A 6 5.72 -4.03 -6.13
CA LYS A 6 5.64 -5.49 -6.03
C LYS A 6 4.42 -5.99 -5.25
N TRP A 7 3.84 -5.18 -4.35
CA TRP A 7 2.62 -5.58 -3.63
C TRP A 7 1.44 -5.83 -4.57
N GLY A 8 1.33 -5.07 -5.67
CA GLY A 8 0.25 -5.24 -6.66
C GLY A 8 0.24 -6.62 -7.34
N SER A 9 1.43 -7.22 -7.41
CA SER A 9 1.70 -8.52 -8.04
C SER A 9 2.23 -9.57 -7.07
N ALA A 10 1.97 -9.41 -5.76
CA ALA A 10 2.57 -10.26 -4.73
C ALA A 10 2.29 -11.76 -4.94
N ASP A 11 1.11 -12.12 -5.43
CA ASP A 11 0.68 -13.50 -5.74
C ASP A 11 1.20 -14.03 -7.09
N ARG A 12 1.74 -13.16 -7.97
CA ARG A 12 2.14 -13.50 -9.35
C ARG A 12 3.37 -12.71 -9.81
N LEU A 13 4.42 -12.67 -9.00
CA LEU A 13 5.68 -12.05 -9.42
C LEU A 13 6.28 -12.81 -10.61
N GLN A 14 6.92 -12.05 -11.49
CA GLN A 14 7.53 -12.52 -12.73
C GLN A 14 8.93 -11.92 -12.80
N PRO A 15 9.89 -12.53 -13.51
CA PRO A 15 11.28 -12.05 -13.55
C PRO A 15 11.41 -10.55 -13.86
N TYR A 16 10.65 -10.04 -14.84
CA TYR A 16 10.69 -8.63 -15.22
C TYR A 16 10.22 -7.67 -14.11
N HIS A 17 9.36 -8.12 -13.18
CA HIS A 17 8.95 -7.30 -12.03
C HIS A 17 10.13 -6.99 -11.10
N HIS A 18 11.14 -7.86 -11.04
CA HIS A 18 12.35 -7.62 -10.24
C HIS A 18 13.24 -6.54 -10.84
N GLU A 19 13.25 -6.43 -12.16
CA GLU A 19 14.01 -5.42 -12.90
C GLU A 19 13.27 -4.07 -12.92
N MET A 20 11.95 -4.08 -13.09
CA MET A 20 11.14 -2.86 -13.21
C MET A 20 10.83 -2.20 -11.86
N PHE A 21 10.51 -3.00 -10.84
CA PHE A 21 10.12 -2.49 -9.53
C PHE A 21 11.30 -2.48 -8.57
N THR A 22 12.38 -1.81 -8.98
CA THR A 22 13.48 -1.48 -8.07
C THR A 22 13.20 -0.15 -7.37
N ASN A 23 13.68 0.02 -6.15
CA ASN A 23 13.58 1.24 -5.37
C ASN A 23 14.08 2.46 -6.16
N GLU A 24 15.21 2.33 -6.86
CA GLU A 24 15.75 3.39 -7.71
C GLU A 24 14.81 3.76 -8.87
N ALA A 25 14.29 2.75 -9.59
CA ALA A 25 13.35 2.98 -10.68
C ALA A 25 12.05 3.65 -10.17
N LEU A 26 11.52 3.19 -9.04
CA LEU A 26 10.33 3.76 -8.41
C LEU A 26 10.56 5.22 -8.01
N ILE A 27 11.66 5.53 -7.33
CA ILE A 27 12.03 6.90 -6.94
C ILE A 27 12.12 7.80 -8.18
N SER A 28 12.79 7.33 -9.23
CA SER A 28 12.96 8.06 -10.49
C SER A 28 11.61 8.36 -11.15
N ILE A 29 10.70 7.38 -11.21
CA ILE A 29 9.37 7.51 -11.80
C ILE A 29 8.51 8.47 -10.98
N TYR A 30 8.45 8.33 -9.65
CA TYR A 30 7.65 9.21 -8.80
C TYR A 30 8.09 10.66 -8.90
N ARG A 31 9.40 10.93 -8.94
CA ARG A 31 9.95 12.29 -9.16
C ARG A 31 9.51 12.86 -10.51
N LYS A 32 9.46 12.05 -11.56
CA LYS A 32 8.98 12.49 -12.89
C LYS A 32 7.48 12.79 -12.86
N ILE A 33 6.68 11.91 -12.25
CA ILE A 33 5.22 12.06 -12.16
C ILE A 33 4.84 13.33 -11.42
N VAL A 34 5.35 13.57 -10.22
CA VAL A 34 4.99 14.79 -9.45
C VAL A 34 5.45 16.07 -10.14
N LYS A 35 6.58 16.05 -10.85
CA LYS A 35 7.04 17.17 -11.67
C LYS A 35 6.10 17.45 -12.84
N LEU A 36 5.61 16.41 -13.52
CA LEU A 36 4.63 16.54 -14.60
C LEU A 36 3.31 17.08 -14.09
N LEU A 37 2.78 16.53 -13.00
CA LEU A 37 1.55 17.02 -12.39
C LEU A 37 1.67 18.49 -11.99
N LYS A 38 2.78 18.89 -11.37
CA LYS A 38 3.07 20.30 -11.05
C LYS A 38 3.16 21.17 -12.31
N LYS A 39 3.81 20.71 -13.38
CA LYS A 39 3.95 21.46 -14.64
C LYS A 39 2.59 21.82 -15.24
N TYR A 40 1.62 20.94 -15.11
CA TYR A 40 0.27 21.12 -15.66
C TYR A 40 -0.78 21.53 -14.62
N ASP A 41 -0.34 21.92 -13.41
CA ASP A 41 -1.21 22.31 -12.29
C ASP A 41 -2.34 21.29 -11.99
N MET A 42 -2.01 20.00 -12.10
CA MET A 42 -2.94 18.90 -11.88
C MET A 42 -2.83 18.36 -10.45
N CYS A 43 -3.97 18.26 -9.78
CA CYS A 43 -4.09 17.50 -8.54
C CYS A 43 -4.33 16.01 -8.85
N ALA A 44 -3.86 15.14 -7.96
CA ALA A 44 -4.02 13.69 -8.09
C ALA A 44 -4.12 13.06 -6.71
N THR A 45 -4.77 11.90 -6.65
CA THR A 45 -4.80 11.03 -5.47
C THR A 45 -3.79 9.91 -5.64
N PHE A 46 -2.90 9.75 -4.67
CA PHE A 46 -1.91 8.69 -4.58
C PHE A 46 -2.34 7.72 -3.47
N ALA A 47 -2.85 6.55 -3.85
CA ALA A 47 -3.29 5.54 -2.89
C ALA A 47 -2.14 4.58 -2.60
N PHE A 48 -1.63 4.61 -1.38
CA PHE A 48 -0.48 3.80 -0.99
C PHE A 48 -0.88 2.49 -0.34
N VAL A 49 -0.22 1.41 -0.77
CA VAL A 49 -0.10 0.21 0.05
C VAL A 49 0.73 0.59 1.26
N MET A 50 0.12 0.64 2.44
CA MET A 50 0.77 1.29 3.59
C MET A 50 2.03 0.56 4.05
N ALA A 51 2.12 -0.76 3.88
CA ALA A 51 3.34 -1.53 4.13
C ALA A 51 4.53 -1.03 3.30
N MET A 52 4.32 -0.64 2.03
CA MET A 52 5.39 -0.13 1.15
C MET A 52 6.07 1.12 1.73
N THR A 53 5.36 1.89 2.55
CA THR A 53 5.87 3.14 3.12
C THR A 53 6.75 2.97 4.35
N LEU A 54 7.03 1.73 4.78
CA LEU A 54 7.79 1.43 5.98
C LEU A 54 9.31 1.45 5.73
N ASN A 55 10.03 2.23 6.54
CA ASN A 55 11.48 2.10 6.64
C ASN A 55 11.87 0.87 7.49
N GLU A 56 13.17 0.57 7.56
CA GLU A 56 13.66 -0.62 8.27
C GLU A 56 13.23 -0.71 9.73
N GLN A 57 13.37 0.37 10.50
CA GLN A 57 12.97 0.41 11.90
C GLN A 57 11.46 0.22 12.06
N GLU A 58 10.66 0.85 11.20
CA GLU A 58 9.21 0.69 11.20
C GLU A 58 8.79 -0.72 10.81
N ARG A 59 9.48 -1.38 9.87
CA ARG A 59 9.21 -2.79 9.52
C ARG A 59 9.40 -3.70 10.73
N GLN A 60 10.51 -3.55 11.46
CA GLN A 60 10.74 -4.33 12.67
C GLN A 60 9.64 -4.07 13.71
N ARG A 61 9.26 -2.81 13.91
CA ARG A 61 8.20 -2.42 14.84
C ARG A 61 6.82 -2.99 14.46
N PHE A 62 6.52 -3.03 13.16
CA PHE A 62 5.22 -3.46 12.63
C PHE A 62 5.21 -4.91 12.14
N ALA A 63 6.31 -5.66 12.26
CA ALA A 63 6.42 -7.07 11.90
C ALA A 63 5.25 -7.93 12.42
N PRO A 64 4.75 -7.77 13.67
CA PRO A 64 3.60 -8.55 14.14
C PRO A 64 2.32 -8.35 13.31
N LEU A 65 2.13 -7.20 12.65
CA LEU A 65 0.96 -6.94 11.81
C LEU A 65 0.94 -7.83 10.55
N PHE A 66 2.11 -8.17 10.00
CA PHE A 66 2.20 -9.09 8.86
C PHE A 66 1.79 -10.52 9.25
N ASN A 67 2.04 -10.92 10.49
CA ASN A 67 1.66 -12.25 11.00
C ASN A 67 0.16 -12.39 11.23
N LEU A 68 -0.49 -11.35 11.74
CA LEU A 68 -1.96 -11.30 11.85
C LEU A 68 -2.63 -11.44 10.47
N GLN A 69 -1.95 -10.99 9.39
CA GLN A 69 -2.46 -11.11 8.03
C GLN A 69 -2.21 -12.46 7.35
N SER A 70 -1.17 -13.21 7.73
CA SER A 70 -0.97 -14.55 7.14
C SER A 70 -1.96 -15.58 7.65
N GLU A 71 -2.52 -15.39 8.84
CA GLU A 71 -3.59 -16.24 9.34
C GLU A 71 -4.91 -15.98 8.58
N SER A 72 -5.07 -14.77 8.02
CA SER A 72 -6.28 -14.34 7.32
C SER A 72 -6.24 -14.55 5.80
N SER A 73 -5.08 -14.38 5.17
CA SER A 73 -4.89 -14.44 3.72
C SER A 73 -4.10 -15.69 3.34
N LYS A 74 -4.80 -16.79 3.04
CA LYS A 74 -4.18 -18.12 2.90
C LYS A 74 -3.02 -18.23 1.91
N ASP A 75 -2.82 -17.26 1.01
CA ASP A 75 -1.69 -17.31 0.06
C ASP A 75 -1.17 -15.94 -0.44
N TRP A 76 -1.66 -14.81 0.10
CA TRP A 76 -1.27 -13.49 -0.44
C TRP A 76 0.14 -13.09 -0.02
N LEU A 77 0.50 -13.34 1.24
CA LEU A 77 1.80 -12.99 1.79
C LEU A 77 2.86 -14.09 1.62
N SER A 78 2.53 -15.26 1.07
CA SER A 78 3.45 -16.39 0.96
C SER A 78 4.72 -16.02 0.18
N HIS A 79 4.55 -15.39 -0.98
CA HIS A 79 5.66 -14.89 -1.80
C HIS A 79 6.45 -13.79 -1.10
N PHE A 80 5.76 -12.82 -0.48
CA PHE A 80 6.42 -11.77 0.31
C PHE A 80 7.33 -12.37 1.39
N ARG A 81 6.89 -13.42 2.09
CA ARG A 81 7.67 -14.09 3.14
C ARG A 81 8.94 -14.77 2.62
N VAL A 82 8.91 -15.31 1.40
CA VAL A 82 10.13 -15.84 0.75
C VAL A 82 11.16 -14.72 0.58
N PHE A 83 10.75 -13.59 0.00
CA PHE A 83 11.64 -12.45 -0.19
C PHE A 83 12.10 -11.84 1.13
N GLU A 84 11.21 -11.71 2.11
CA GLU A 84 11.53 -11.25 3.47
C GLU A 84 12.61 -12.11 4.12
N SER A 85 12.49 -13.45 4.02
CA SER A 85 13.47 -14.38 4.59
C SER A 85 14.84 -14.33 3.91
N SER A 86 14.88 -14.01 2.61
CA SER A 86 16.12 -13.88 1.83
C SER A 86 16.80 -12.51 1.98
N GLY A 87 16.10 -11.52 2.52
CA GLY A 87 16.54 -10.12 2.57
C GLY A 87 16.37 -9.35 1.25
N GLU A 88 15.84 -9.96 0.18
CA GLU A 88 15.57 -9.31 -1.10
C GLU A 88 14.31 -8.42 -1.07
N LEU A 89 14.41 -7.30 -0.34
CA LEU A 89 13.30 -6.39 -0.08
C LEU A 89 13.15 -5.26 -1.11
N ASN A 90 13.99 -5.23 -2.14
CA ASN A 90 13.95 -4.22 -3.19
C ASN A 90 12.58 -4.27 -3.91
N GLY A 91 11.91 -3.13 -4.04
CA GLY A 91 10.58 -3.01 -4.62
C GLY A 91 9.42 -3.30 -3.68
N TRP A 92 9.67 -3.87 -2.50
CA TRP A 92 8.63 -4.10 -1.49
C TRP A 92 8.49 -2.91 -0.55
N PHE A 93 9.60 -2.27 -0.18
CA PHE A 93 9.59 -1.17 0.76
C PHE A 93 10.34 0.01 0.17
N GLU A 94 9.63 1.13 -0.01
CA GLU A 94 10.23 2.39 -0.44
C GLU A 94 9.54 3.60 0.24
N PRO A 95 9.95 3.95 1.48
CA PRO A 95 9.38 5.08 2.21
C PRO A 95 9.60 6.43 1.51
N GLU A 96 10.61 6.56 0.64
CA GLU A 96 10.91 7.82 -0.03
C GLU A 96 9.81 8.21 -1.03
N LEU A 97 9.05 7.26 -1.59
CA LEU A 97 7.94 7.58 -2.50
C LEU A 97 6.88 8.44 -1.82
N LEU A 98 6.59 8.13 -0.56
CA LEU A 98 5.66 8.91 0.24
C LEU A 98 6.22 10.32 0.50
N ASN A 99 7.51 10.43 0.83
CA ASN A 99 8.17 11.71 1.05
C ASN A 99 8.13 12.60 -0.20
N ILE A 100 8.38 12.00 -1.37
CA ILE A 100 8.30 12.70 -2.67
C ILE A 100 6.90 13.29 -2.88
N VAL A 101 5.84 12.51 -2.65
CA VAL A 101 4.46 13.00 -2.82
C VAL A 101 4.11 14.07 -1.79
N ARG A 102 4.56 13.93 -0.53
CA ARG A 102 4.30 14.91 0.54
C ARG A 102 4.89 16.30 0.30
N GLN A 103 5.90 16.42 -0.55
CA GLN A 103 6.43 17.73 -0.96
C GLN A 103 5.42 18.55 -1.78
N TYR A 104 4.31 17.94 -2.22
CA TYR A 104 3.28 18.53 -3.07
C TYR A 104 1.91 18.41 -2.36
N PRO A 105 1.58 19.32 -1.43
CA PRO A 105 0.43 19.20 -0.53
C PRO A 105 -0.93 19.26 -1.22
N GLN A 106 -0.99 19.67 -2.50
CA GLN A 106 -2.22 19.64 -3.30
C GLN A 106 -2.64 18.21 -3.70
N HIS A 107 -1.74 17.23 -3.58
CA HIS A 107 -2.06 15.83 -3.83
C HIS A 107 -2.69 15.18 -2.60
N GLU A 108 -3.69 14.33 -2.83
CA GLU A 108 -4.28 13.51 -1.78
C GLU A 108 -3.43 12.24 -1.57
N ILE A 109 -3.20 11.88 -0.31
CA ILE A 109 -2.66 10.57 0.07
C ILE A 109 -3.83 9.71 0.55
N ALA A 110 -4.16 8.69 -0.24
CA ALA A 110 -5.23 7.74 0.03
C ALA A 110 -4.70 6.38 0.48
N CYS A 111 -5.61 5.54 0.98
CA CYS A 111 -5.29 4.19 1.42
C CYS A 111 -5.49 3.20 0.27
N HIS A 112 -4.53 2.29 0.08
CA HIS A 112 -4.65 1.15 -0.82
C HIS A 112 -4.46 -0.16 -0.06
N SER A 113 -5.11 -0.27 1.11
CA SER A 113 -4.93 -1.31 2.14
C SER A 113 -3.53 -1.32 2.78
N PHE A 114 -3.28 -2.28 3.69
CA PHE A 114 -1.97 -2.44 4.33
C PHE A 114 -1.02 -3.23 3.44
N CYS A 115 -1.43 -4.41 2.97
CA CYS A 115 -0.58 -5.33 2.19
C CYS A 115 -1.07 -5.62 0.77
N HIS A 116 -2.00 -4.81 0.23
CA HIS A 116 -2.65 -5.02 -1.07
C HIS A 116 -3.55 -6.28 -1.12
N SER A 117 -4.00 -6.78 0.03
CA SER A 117 -4.93 -7.91 0.09
C SER A 117 -6.27 -7.54 -0.58
N PRO A 118 -6.83 -8.39 -1.47
CA PRO A 118 -8.16 -8.13 -2.05
C PRO A 118 -9.22 -8.02 -0.95
N MET A 119 -9.99 -6.93 -0.96
CA MET A 119 -10.98 -6.64 0.09
C MET A 119 -12.36 -7.24 -0.21
N THR A 120 -12.48 -8.11 -1.20
CA THR A 120 -13.74 -8.74 -1.59
C THR A 120 -14.20 -9.72 -0.52
N ASP A 121 -15.52 -9.87 -0.36
CA ASP A 121 -16.11 -10.65 0.74
C ASP A 121 -15.81 -12.16 0.63
N ASP A 122 -15.45 -12.64 -0.56
CA ASP A 122 -15.00 -14.02 -0.82
C ASP A 122 -13.53 -14.27 -0.45
N VAL A 123 -12.72 -13.21 -0.35
CA VAL A 123 -11.29 -13.29 0.00
C VAL A 123 -11.07 -12.94 1.48
N LEU A 124 -11.70 -11.87 1.97
CA LEU A 124 -11.58 -11.43 3.36
C LEU A 124 -12.94 -11.32 4.03
N SER A 125 -13.04 -11.88 5.24
CA SER A 125 -14.15 -11.59 6.14
C SER A 125 -14.11 -10.14 6.65
N SER A 126 -15.22 -9.65 7.19
CA SER A 126 -15.29 -8.30 7.77
C SER A 126 -14.27 -8.06 8.87
N GLU A 127 -13.97 -9.08 9.67
CA GLU A 127 -12.95 -9.02 10.71
C GLU A 127 -11.55 -8.86 10.11
N GLN A 128 -11.23 -9.67 9.10
CA GLN A 128 -9.93 -9.63 8.43
C GLN A 128 -9.71 -8.30 7.68
N ALA A 129 -10.76 -7.80 7.03
CA ALA A 129 -10.76 -6.47 6.45
C ALA A 129 -10.52 -5.38 7.51
N CYS A 130 -11.07 -5.52 8.72
CA CYS A 130 -10.77 -4.59 9.82
C CYS A 130 -9.30 -4.64 10.24
N ILE A 131 -8.66 -5.83 10.26
CA ILE A 131 -7.22 -5.96 10.57
C ILE A 131 -6.38 -5.24 9.50
N GLU A 132 -6.70 -5.41 8.21
CA GLU A 132 -6.03 -4.68 7.10
C GLU A 132 -6.15 -3.16 7.27
N LEU A 133 -7.38 -2.67 7.54
CA LEU A 133 -7.65 -1.26 7.71
C LEU A 133 -6.98 -0.68 8.97
N ASP A 134 -7.00 -1.41 10.09
CA ASP A 134 -6.38 -0.98 11.34
C ASP A 134 -4.86 -0.91 11.21
N ALA A 135 -4.23 -1.87 10.53
CA ALA A 135 -2.81 -1.84 10.23
C ALA A 135 -2.44 -0.61 9.38
N ALA A 136 -3.20 -0.36 8.30
CA ALA A 136 -3.01 0.80 7.44
C ALA A 136 -3.16 2.13 8.21
N LEU A 137 -4.21 2.26 9.03
CA LEU A 137 -4.46 3.45 9.84
C LEU A 137 -3.40 3.67 10.91
N LYS A 138 -2.88 2.59 11.52
CA LYS A 138 -1.82 2.67 12.54
C LYS A 138 -0.52 3.22 11.93
N ILE A 139 -0.16 2.79 10.72
CA ILE A 139 1.00 3.29 9.98
C ILE A 139 0.76 4.74 9.54
N ALA A 140 -0.42 5.06 9.02
CA ALA A 140 -0.76 6.42 8.64
C ALA A 140 -0.64 7.40 9.82
N LYS A 141 -1.06 6.95 11.02
CA LYS A 141 -0.93 7.74 12.25
C LYS A 141 0.52 8.03 12.61
N THR A 142 1.45 7.07 12.51
CA THR A 142 2.88 7.34 12.79
C THR A 142 3.50 8.30 11.77
N LYS A 143 2.91 8.38 10.57
CA LYS A 143 3.35 9.27 9.51
C LYS A 143 2.58 10.60 9.50
N ASN A 144 1.67 10.83 10.45
CA ASN A 144 0.80 12.01 10.49
C ASN A 144 0.02 12.22 9.18
N ILE A 145 -0.58 11.15 8.67
CA ILE A 145 -1.43 11.15 7.47
C ILE A 145 -2.86 10.81 7.90
N LYS A 146 -3.82 11.58 7.40
CA LYS A 146 -5.24 11.30 7.58
C LYS A 146 -5.78 10.63 6.31
N LEU A 147 -5.95 9.31 6.38
CA LEU A 147 -6.57 8.54 5.31
C LEU A 147 -8.09 8.80 5.33
N ARG A 148 -8.62 9.31 4.21
CA ARG A 148 -10.06 9.61 4.03
C ARG A 148 -10.68 8.81 2.90
N THR A 149 -9.90 8.59 1.85
CA THR A 149 -10.29 7.84 0.66
C THR A 149 -9.58 6.49 0.66
N PHE A 150 -10.33 5.44 0.34
CA PHE A 150 -9.81 4.09 0.12
C PHE A 150 -9.93 3.73 -1.36
N ILE A 151 -8.86 3.22 -1.96
CA ILE A 151 -8.90 2.69 -3.33
C ILE A 151 -8.76 1.17 -3.22
N PHE A 152 -9.67 0.43 -3.84
CA PHE A 152 -9.70 -1.02 -3.71
C PHE A 152 -8.56 -1.69 -4.49
N PRO A 153 -7.76 -2.57 -3.85
CA PRO A 153 -6.83 -3.43 -4.57
C PRO A 153 -7.54 -4.18 -5.70
N ARG A 154 -6.96 -4.16 -6.91
CA ARG A 154 -7.48 -4.84 -8.11
C ARG A 154 -8.90 -4.48 -8.54
N ASN A 155 -9.41 -3.32 -8.14
CA ASN A 155 -10.82 -2.94 -8.35
C ASN A 155 -11.84 -3.87 -7.67
N GLY A 156 -11.39 -4.72 -6.74
CA GLY A 156 -12.22 -5.67 -6.02
C GLY A 156 -12.96 -5.02 -4.85
N VAL A 157 -14.19 -4.58 -5.08
CA VAL A 157 -15.02 -3.94 -4.06
C VAL A 157 -15.65 -4.97 -3.12
N GLY A 158 -15.38 -4.83 -1.83
CA GLY A 158 -16.03 -5.59 -0.76
C GLY A 158 -15.82 -4.92 0.60
N ASN A 159 -16.33 -5.52 1.67
CA ASN A 159 -16.10 -5.06 3.04
C ASN A 159 -16.37 -3.55 3.30
N ARG A 160 -17.27 -2.94 2.52
CA ARG A 160 -17.55 -1.49 2.56
C ARG A 160 -18.00 -1.00 3.93
N GLU A 161 -18.74 -1.83 4.65
CA GLU A 161 -19.15 -1.54 6.02
C GLU A 161 -17.94 -1.40 6.96
N SER A 162 -16.93 -2.26 6.81
CA SER A 162 -15.67 -2.16 7.54
C SER A 162 -14.95 -0.83 7.24
N LEU A 163 -14.89 -0.41 5.98
CA LEU A 163 -14.32 0.89 5.60
C LEU A 163 -15.04 2.05 6.32
N PHE A 164 -16.38 2.06 6.27
CA PHE A 164 -17.18 3.10 6.90
C PHE A 164 -16.97 3.14 8.42
N LYS A 165 -16.99 1.99 9.09
CA LYS A 165 -16.72 1.86 10.54
C LYS A 165 -15.33 2.39 10.93
N LYS A 166 -14.36 2.31 10.03
CA LYS A 166 -12.99 2.81 10.23
C LYS A 166 -12.81 4.29 9.84
N GLY A 167 -13.88 4.96 9.42
CA GLY A 167 -13.90 6.41 9.18
C GLY A 167 -13.49 6.84 7.78
N PHE A 168 -13.44 5.92 6.81
CA PHE A 168 -13.30 6.28 5.40
C PHE A 168 -14.60 6.92 4.90
N ILE A 169 -14.47 8.05 4.19
CA ILE A 169 -15.61 8.86 3.71
C ILE A 169 -15.80 8.76 2.19
N GLY A 170 -14.84 8.17 1.48
CA GLY A 170 -14.89 7.96 0.04
C GLY A 170 -14.14 6.71 -0.35
N TYR A 171 -14.53 6.11 -1.47
CA TYR A 171 -13.78 5.02 -2.07
C TYR A 171 -13.86 5.03 -3.61
N ARG A 172 -12.91 4.35 -4.24
CA ARG A 172 -12.86 4.09 -5.69
C ARG A 172 -12.51 2.61 -5.90
N ASN A 173 -13.08 2.01 -6.95
CA ASN A 173 -12.64 0.71 -7.46
C ASN A 173 -11.33 0.89 -8.24
#